data_AF-A0A554KJM2-F1
#
_entry.id   AF-A0A554KJM2-F1
#
_cell.length_a   1.000
_cell.length_b   1.000
_cell.length_c   1.000
_cell.angle_alpha   90.00
_cell.angle_beta   90.00
_cell.angle_gamma   90.00
#
_symmetry.space_group_name_H-M   'P 1'
#
loop_
_entity.id
_entity.type
_entity.pdbx_description
1 polymer ?
#
loop_
_entity_poly.entity_id
_entity_poly.type
_entity_poly.pdbx_seq_one_letter_code
_entity_poly.pdbx_strand_id
1 'polypeptide(L)'
;MTPSSAIVELAKMPVADLARDIAAQRTRVAKIRMDIHAGSEKDTAQLRRERRVLARMLTVLHRHGPAPASEGLKEAAKTATIGRRPAATAKRTTKKKAHSPSAA
;
A
#
# COMPACT_ATOMS: atom_id res chain seq x y z
N MET A 1 -20.07 -10.28 0.48
CA MET A 1 -19.69 -9.38 1.59
C MET A 1 -18.18 -9.25 1.61
N THR A 2 -17.65 -8.05 1.38
CA THR A 2 -16.21 -7.77 1.42
C THR A 2 -15.90 -7.03 2.71
N PRO A 3 -15.04 -7.57 3.59
CA PRO A 3 -14.66 -6.88 4.81
C PRO A 3 -13.76 -5.70 4.42
N SER A 4 -14.35 -4.52 4.23
CA SER A 4 -13.67 -3.28 4.59
C SER A 4 -13.59 -3.17 6.11
N SER A 5 -13.19 -4.24 6.78
CA SER A 5 -13.21 -4.33 8.22
C SER A 5 -12.07 -3.50 8.76
N ALA A 6 -12.43 -2.58 9.66
CA ALA A 6 -11.45 -1.86 10.43
C ALA A 6 -10.59 -2.87 11.20
N ILE A 7 -9.32 -2.55 11.44
CA ILE A 7 -8.39 -3.42 12.18
C ILE A 7 -8.99 -3.83 13.55
N VAL A 8 -9.79 -2.95 14.15
CA VAL A 8 -10.51 -3.16 15.41
C VAL A 8 -11.51 -4.32 15.33
N GLU A 9 -12.18 -4.50 14.20
CA GLU A 9 -13.12 -5.60 13.99
C GLU A 9 -12.38 -6.92 13.79
N LEU A 10 -11.31 -6.90 12.98
CA LEU A 10 -10.47 -8.08 12.76
C LEU A 10 -9.84 -8.60 14.07
N ALA A 11 -9.49 -7.70 14.99
CA ALA A 11 -8.91 -8.06 16.29
C ALA A 11 -9.91 -8.71 17.26
N LYS A 12 -11.22 -8.57 17.01
CA LYS A 12 -12.27 -9.21 17.82
C LYS A 12 -12.63 -10.62 17.33
N MET A 13 -12.18 -10.99 16.13
CA MET A 13 -12.47 -12.31 15.57
C MET A 13 -11.59 -13.39 16.22
N PRO A 14 -12.12 -14.61 16.42
CA PRO A 14 -11.30 -15.72 16.85
C PRO A 14 -10.26 -16.08 15.79
N VAL A 15 -9.08 -16.51 16.24
CA VAL A 15 -7.92 -16.80 15.39
C VAL A 15 -8.23 -17.82 14.29
N ALA A 16 -9.06 -18.83 14.60
CA ALA A 16 -9.47 -19.86 13.65
C ALA A 16 -10.28 -19.29 12.47
N ASP A 17 -11.23 -18.38 12.74
CA ASP A 17 -12.04 -17.77 11.69
C ASP A 17 -11.22 -16.74 10.90
N LEU A 18 -10.34 -15.99 11.57
CA LEU A 18 -9.39 -15.10 10.89
C LEU A 18 -8.48 -15.87 9.92
N ALA A 19 -8.02 -17.07 10.28
CA ALA A 19 -7.21 -17.92 9.41
C ALA A 19 -7.99 -18.42 8.19
N ARG A 20 -9.26 -18.81 8.36
CA ARG A 20 -10.16 -19.19 7.25
C ARG A 20 -10.38 -18.03 6.30
N ASP A 21 -10.64 -16.85 6.84
CA ASP A 21 -10.85 -15.64 6.02
C ASP A 21 -9.59 -15.24 5.27
N ILE A 22 -8.40 -15.38 5.88
CA ILE A 22 -7.11 -15.16 5.20
C ILE A 22 -6.96 -16.10 4.00
N ALA A 23 -7.32 -17.38 4.15
CA ALA A 23 -7.27 -18.33 3.04
C ALA A 23 -8.21 -17.93 1.90
N ALA A 24 -9.45 -17.55 2.21
CA ALA A 24 -10.41 -17.05 1.23
C ALA A 24 -9.95 -15.74 0.56
N GLN A 25 -9.31 -14.85 1.32
CA GLN A 25 -8.80 -13.59 0.79
C GLN A 25 -7.60 -13.83 -0.14
N ARG A 26 -6.75 -14.81 0.14
CA ARG A 26 -5.64 -15.22 -0.74
C ARG A 26 -6.14 -15.74 -2.08
N THR A 27 -7.17 -16.59 -2.09
CA THR A 27 -7.73 -17.12 -3.33
C THR A 27 -8.36 -16.01 -4.18
N ARG A 28 -9.04 -15.04 -3.57
CA ARG A 28 -9.55 -13.85 -4.27
C ARG A 28 -8.44 -13.02 -4.90
N VAL A 29 -7.38 -12.71 -4.15
CA VAL A 29 -6.23 -11.96 -4.67
C VAL A 29 -5.55 -12.72 -5.81
N ALA A 30 -5.42 -14.04 -5.69
CA ALA A 30 -4.86 -14.87 -6.75
C ALA A 30 -5.73 -14.85 -8.01
N LYS A 31 -7.05 -14.99 -7.85
CA LYS A 31 -8.01 -14.92 -8.96
C LYS A 31 -7.94 -13.59 -9.70
N ILE A 32 -8.07 -12.47 -8.99
CA ILE A 32 -7.98 -11.12 -9.60
C ILE A 32 -6.63 -10.94 -10.31
N ARG A 33 -5.54 -11.45 -9.73
CA ARG A 33 -4.22 -11.39 -10.37
C ARG A 33 -4.19 -12.20 -11.68
N MET A 34 -4.80 -13.38 -11.70
CA MET A 34 -4.93 -14.19 -12.92
C MET A 34 -5.81 -13.48 -13.96
N ASP A 35 -6.95 -12.92 -13.56
CA ASP A 35 -7.87 -12.20 -14.45
C ASP A 35 -7.22 -10.96 -15.06
N ILE A 36 -6.37 -10.26 -14.30
CA ILE A 36 -5.54 -9.14 -14.82
C ILE A 36 -4.49 -9.65 -15.80
N HIS A 37 -3.78 -10.73 -15.49
CA HIS A 37 -2.79 -11.29 -16.40
C HIS A 37 -3.40 -11.84 -17.69
N ALA A 38 -4.61 -12.39 -17.61
CA ALA A 38 -5.38 -12.85 -18.77
C ALA A 38 -5.99 -11.69 -19.58
N GLY A 39 -5.88 -10.45 -19.11
CA GLY A 39 -6.47 -9.26 -19.76
C GLY A 39 -8.00 -9.18 -19.63
N SER A 40 -8.62 -10.07 -18.86
CA SER A 40 -10.07 -10.10 -18.60
C SER A 40 -10.49 -8.97 -17.67
N GLU A 41 -9.61 -8.53 -16.76
CA GLU A 41 -9.91 -7.49 -15.78
C GLU A 41 -8.80 -6.43 -15.76
N LYS A 42 -9.15 -5.15 -15.84
CA LYS A 42 -8.18 -4.04 -15.89
C LYS A 42 -8.06 -3.29 -14.57
N ASP A 43 -8.87 -3.66 -13.57
CA ASP A 43 -8.87 -2.95 -12.29
C ASP A 43 -7.73 -3.39 -11.38
N THR A 44 -6.55 -2.84 -11.64
CA THR A 44 -5.39 -2.98 -10.78
C THR A 44 -5.56 -2.30 -9.42
N ALA A 45 -6.48 -1.33 -9.29
CA ALA A 45 -6.75 -0.66 -8.03
C ALA A 45 -7.50 -1.59 -7.07
N GLN A 46 -8.41 -2.41 -7.59
CA GLN A 46 -9.08 -3.47 -6.83
C GLN A 46 -8.06 -4.47 -6.27
N LEU A 47 -7.14 -4.98 -7.10
CA LEU A 47 -6.05 -5.85 -6.63
C LEU A 47 -5.25 -5.20 -5.47
N ARG A 48 -4.93 -3.92 -5.57
CA ARG A 48 -4.20 -3.19 -4.52
C ARG A 48 -5.03 -3.02 -3.23
N ARG A 49 -6.35 -2.84 -3.33
CA ARG A 49 -7.25 -2.79 -2.16
C ARG A 49 -7.28 -4.13 -1.46
N GLU A 50 -7.51 -5.21 -2.20
CA GLU A 50 -7.60 -6.56 -1.64
C GLU A 50 -6.28 -7.03 -1.01
N ARG A 51 -5.13 -6.67 -1.59
CA ARG A 51 -3.80 -6.91 -0.99
C ARG A 51 -3.61 -6.17 0.33
N ARG A 52 -4.13 -4.93 0.45
CA ARG A 52 -4.05 -4.17 1.72
C ARG A 52 -4.92 -4.79 2.80
N VAL A 53 -6.11 -5.30 2.44
CA VAL A 53 -6.97 -6.04 3.37
C VAL A 53 -6.26 -7.30 3.86
N LEU A 54 -5.69 -8.09 2.95
CA LEU A 54 -4.93 -9.30 3.31
C LEU A 54 -3.76 -8.98 4.25
N ALA A 55 -3.02 -7.90 4.00
CA ALA A 55 -1.92 -7.48 4.85
C ALA A 55 -2.39 -7.16 6.28
N ARG A 56 -3.51 -6.43 6.43
CA ARG A 56 -4.09 -6.13 7.76
C ARG A 56 -4.48 -7.39 8.51
N MET A 57 -5.13 -8.34 7.83
CA MET A 57 -5.52 -9.61 8.45
C MET A 57 -4.31 -10.42 8.93
N LEU A 58 -3.24 -10.46 8.13
CA LEU A 58 -1.98 -11.12 8.51
C LEU A 58 -1.31 -10.43 9.72
N THR A 59 -1.33 -9.10 9.78
CA THR A 59 -0.81 -8.34 10.93
C THR A 59 -1.58 -8.67 12.21
N VAL A 60 -2.92 -8.75 12.13
CA VAL A 60 -3.75 -9.12 13.28
C VAL A 60 -3.47 -10.58 13.67
N LEU A 61 -3.39 -11.50 12.72
CA LEU A 61 -3.07 -12.90 13.00
C LEU A 61 -1.72 -13.03 13.72
N HIS A 62 -0.70 -12.31 13.25
CA HIS A 62 0.62 -12.30 13.89
C HIS A 62 0.57 -11.74 15.32
N ARG A 63 -0.31 -10.78 15.60
CA ARG A 63 -0.50 -10.20 16.93
C ARG A 63 -1.26 -11.12 17.89
N HIS A 64 -2.18 -11.95 17.38
CA HIS A 64 -3.04 -12.83 18.19
C HIS A 64 -2.56 -14.29 18.27
N GLY A 65 -1.66 -14.73 17.38
CA GLY A 65 -1.05 -16.06 17.48
C GLY A 65 -0.03 -16.14 18.62
N PRO A 66 0.23 -17.34 19.18
CA PRO A 66 1.44 -17.54 19.96
C PRO A 66 2.62 -17.21 19.05
N ALA A 67 3.51 -16.33 19.50
CA ALA A 67 4.70 -15.94 18.75
C ALA A 67 5.31 -17.17 18.06
N PRO A 68 5.40 -17.23 16.72
CA PRO A 68 6.26 -18.22 16.13
C PRO A 68 7.67 -17.93 16.66
N ALA A 69 8.33 -18.97 17.12
CA ALA A 69 9.75 -19.02 17.42
C ALA A 69 10.58 -18.66 16.18
N SER A 70 10.52 -17.40 15.77
CA SER A 70 11.43 -16.73 14.84
C SER A 70 12.08 -15.60 15.62
N GLU A 71 13.01 -15.97 16.49
CA GLU A 71 14.32 -15.31 16.54
C GLU A 71 14.69 -14.84 15.11
N GLY A 72 14.92 -13.55 14.90
CA GLY A 72 15.64 -13.09 13.70
C GLY A 72 15.15 -11.86 12.93
N LEU A 73 14.09 -11.15 13.32
CA LEU A 73 13.79 -9.83 12.74
C LEU A 73 13.24 -8.84 13.78
N LYS A 74 13.94 -8.73 14.92
CA LYS A 74 13.95 -7.46 15.65
C LYS A 74 15.06 -6.62 15.01
N GLU A 75 14.74 -5.35 14.73
CA GLU A 75 15.65 -4.29 14.26
C GLU A 75 15.77 -4.08 12.74
N ALA A 76 14.83 -3.30 12.16
CA ALA A 76 15.09 -2.38 11.05
C ALA A 76 13.93 -1.39 10.86
N ALA A 77 13.54 -0.71 11.93
CA ALA A 77 12.64 0.45 11.85
C ALA A 77 13.27 1.66 12.56
N LYS A 78 14.54 1.93 12.26
CA LYS A 78 15.15 3.23 12.43
C LYS A 78 15.50 3.74 11.03
N THR A 79 14.83 4.84 10.66
CA THR A 79 15.18 5.77 9.56
C THR A 79 15.26 5.20 8.14
N ALA A 80 14.10 4.95 7.52
CA ALA A 80 13.96 5.20 6.08
C ALA A 80 13.52 6.65 5.89
N THR A 81 14.42 7.59 6.17
CA THR A 81 14.36 8.92 5.58
C THR A 81 14.54 8.71 4.08
N ILE A 82 13.43 8.61 3.36
CA ILE A 82 13.42 8.59 1.91
C ILE A 82 14.09 9.90 1.49
N GLY A 83 15.36 9.79 1.10
CA GLY A 83 16.15 10.88 0.57
C GLY A 83 15.37 11.52 -0.56
N ARG A 84 14.82 12.69 -0.28
CA ARG A 84 14.21 13.56 -1.27
C ARG A 84 15.35 13.97 -2.19
N ARG A 85 15.48 13.27 -3.31
CA ARG A 85 16.41 13.57 -4.41
C ARG A 85 16.37 15.08 -4.67
N PRO A 86 17.47 15.83 -4.43
CA PRO A 86 17.49 17.25 -4.78
C PRO A 86 17.39 17.35 -6.29
N ALA A 87 16.36 18.05 -6.78
CA ALA A 87 16.24 18.40 -8.19
C ALA A 87 17.35 19.40 -8.52
N ALA A 88 18.48 18.89 -9.01
CA ALA A 88 19.56 19.69 -9.53
C ALA A 88 19.13 20.32 -10.87
N THR A 89 19.02 21.65 -10.85
CA THR A 89 19.36 22.61 -11.92
C THR A 89 18.67 22.50 -13.29
N ALA A 90 17.88 23.54 -13.61
CA ALA A 90 17.95 24.19 -14.91
C ALA A 90 17.66 25.70 -14.73
N LYS A 91 18.72 26.49 -14.63
CA LYS A 91 18.68 27.95 -14.79
C LYS A 91 18.19 28.23 -16.22
N ARG A 92 17.02 28.84 -16.39
CA ARG A 92 16.68 29.51 -17.65
C ARG A 92 16.68 31.02 -17.43
N THR A 93 17.84 31.60 -17.72
CA THR A 93 17.99 33.03 -18.00
C THR A 93 17.36 33.34 -19.34
N THR A 94 16.33 34.19 -19.39
CA THR A 94 16.09 35.06 -20.57
C THR A 94 15.65 36.42 -20.11
N LYS A 95 16.63 37.32 -20.20
CA LYS A 95 16.60 38.77 -20.18
C LYS A 95 15.58 39.32 -21.20
N LYS A 96 15.06 40.51 -20.86
CA LYS A 96 14.53 41.56 -21.78
C LYS A 96 13.09 41.40 -22.30
N LYS A 97 12.16 42.18 -21.73
CA LYS A 97 11.42 43.16 -22.53
C LYS A 97 11.11 44.39 -21.67
N ALA A 98 11.58 45.53 -22.16
CA ALA A 98 11.53 46.82 -21.50
C ALA A 98 10.10 47.27 -21.26
N HIS A 99 9.90 47.83 -20.08
CA HIS A 99 8.82 48.74 -19.74
C HIS A 99 9.25 50.14 -20.18
N SER A 100 8.53 50.74 -21.12
CA SER A 100 8.43 52.18 -21.26
C SER A 100 7.14 52.52 -22.01
N PRO A 101 6.53 53.69 -21.73
CA PRO A 101 5.12 53.75 -21.37
C PRO A 101 4.22 54.39 -22.43
N SER A 102 2.93 54.30 -22.09
CA SER A 102 1.73 54.95 -22.58
C SER A 102 1.85 56.45 -22.95
N ALA A 103 1.21 56.78 -24.09
CA ALA A 103 0.38 57.95 -24.41
C ALA A 103 0.94 59.39 -24.51
N ALA A 104 0.33 60.08 -25.50
CA ALA A 104 0.30 61.50 -25.88
C ALA A 104 1.42 61.99 -26.81
#